data_AF-Q07NE8-F1
#
_entry.id   AF-Q07NE8-F1
#
_cell.length_a   1.000
_cell.length_b   1.000
_cell.length_c   1.000
_cell.angle_alpha   90.00
_cell.angle_beta   90.00
_cell.angle_gamma   90.00
#
_symmetry.space_group_name_H-M   'P 1'
#
loop_
_entity.id
_entity.type
_entity.pdbx_description
1 polymer ?
#
loop_
_entity_poly.entity_id
_entity_poly.type
_entity_poly.pdbx_seq_one_letter_code
_entity_poly.pdbx_strand_id
1 'polypeptide(L)'
;MSPRSKQPVFDDDNPEWTEADFARARPPAEVLPPELLAQFKATRGPQKAPTKIPVSIRLSADVVQHFKDTGPGWQSRIDDVLRKAAKLKAG
;
A
#
# COMPACT_ATOMS: atom_id res chain seq x y z
N MET A 1 -7.10 -7.47 -19.86
CA MET A 1 -5.90 -7.35 -20.71
C MET A 1 -4.74 -6.98 -19.81
N SER A 2 -3.85 -7.92 -19.51
CA SER A 2 -2.62 -7.60 -18.78
C SER A 2 -1.70 -6.75 -19.67
N PRO A 3 -1.07 -5.68 -19.16
CA PRO A 3 -0.10 -4.94 -19.94
C PRO A 3 1.03 -5.89 -20.33
N ARG A 4 1.37 -5.95 -21.62
CA ARG A 4 2.52 -6.74 -22.08
C ARG A 4 3.74 -6.28 -21.30
N SER A 5 4.39 -7.18 -20.55
CA SER A 5 5.70 -6.91 -19.98
C SER A 5 6.64 -6.60 -21.15
N LYS A 6 7.21 -5.41 -21.17
CA LYS A 6 8.32 -5.11 -22.09
C LYS A 6 9.46 -6.06 -21.73
N GLN A 7 10.02 -6.74 -22.72
CA GLN A 7 11.24 -7.52 -22.53
C GLN A 7 12.34 -6.60 -22.00
N PRO A 8 13.16 -7.03 -21.03
CA PRO A 8 14.28 -6.23 -20.56
C PRO A 8 15.27 -6.03 -21.71
N VAL A 9 15.64 -4.78 -21.97
CA VAL A 9 16.71 -4.43 -22.90
C VAL A 9 17.98 -4.38 -22.08
N PHE A 10 18.95 -5.23 -22.41
CA PHE A 10 20.28 -5.16 -21.82
C PHE A 10 21.08 -4.12 -22.60
N ASP A 11 21.63 -3.15 -21.87
CA ASP A 11 22.46 -2.08 -22.41
C ASP A 11 23.92 -2.44 -22.12
N ASP A 12 24.72 -2.65 -23.16
CA ASP A 12 26.13 -3.03 -23.06
C ASP A 12 26.97 -1.94 -22.37
N ASP A 13 26.51 -0.68 -22.37
CA ASP A 13 27.16 0.44 -21.70
C ASP A 13 26.83 0.53 -20.19
N ASN A 14 25.90 -0.29 -19.69
CA ASN A 14 25.52 -0.32 -18.26
C ASN A 14 26.14 -1.55 -17.57
N PRO A 15 27.33 -1.40 -16.95
CA PRO A 15 28.04 -2.53 -16.36
C PRO A 15 27.26 -3.15 -15.20
N GLU A 16 27.52 -4.42 -14.91
CA GLU A 16 27.00 -5.08 -13.73
C GLU A 16 27.52 -4.40 -12.45
N TRP A 17 26.61 -4.19 -11.50
CA TRP A 17 26.97 -3.60 -10.21
C TRP A 17 27.69 -4.63 -9.34
N THR A 18 28.85 -4.24 -8.81
CA THR A 18 29.66 -5.07 -7.91
C THR A 18 29.33 -4.78 -6.44
N GLU A 19 29.76 -5.65 -5.52
CA GLU A 19 29.64 -5.42 -4.08
C GLU A 19 30.29 -4.10 -3.63
N ALA A 20 31.40 -3.72 -4.27
CA ALA A 20 32.10 -2.47 -3.99
C ALA A 20 31.29 -1.22 -4.41
N ASP A 21 30.40 -1.35 -5.39
CA ASP A 21 29.49 -0.27 -5.81
C ASP A 21 28.37 -0.08 -4.78
N PHE A 22 27.81 -1.19 -4.27
CA PHE A 22 26.85 -1.14 -3.17
C PHE A 22 27.48 -0.57 -1.89
N ALA A 23 28.71 -0.95 -1.57
CA ALA A 23 29.42 -0.43 -0.40
C ALA A 23 29.67 1.09 -0.47
N ARG A 24 29.76 1.67 -1.69
CA ARG A 24 29.92 3.11 -1.92
C ARG A 24 28.60 3.85 -2.13
N ALA A 25 27.48 3.15 -2.23
CA ALA A 25 26.18 3.77 -2.43
C ALA A 25 25.81 4.64 -1.23
N ARG A 26 25.26 5.83 -1.50
CA ARG A 26 24.84 6.80 -0.47
C ARG A 26 23.35 7.08 -0.57
N PRO A 27 22.67 7.37 0.55
CA PRO A 27 21.27 7.80 0.52
C PRO A 27 21.08 9.00 -0.41
N PRO A 28 19.99 9.05 -1.20
CA PRO A 28 19.70 10.20 -2.08
C PRO A 28 19.72 11.54 -1.34
N ALA A 29 19.30 11.55 -0.07
CA ALA A 29 19.31 12.73 0.79
C ALA A 29 20.70 13.35 1.01
N GLU A 30 21.78 12.56 0.86
CA GLU A 30 23.16 13.02 1.03
C GLU A 30 23.81 13.50 -0.28
N VAL A 31 23.24 13.16 -1.44
CA VAL A 31 23.88 13.37 -2.74
C VAL A 31 23.06 14.21 -3.72
N LEU A 32 21.75 14.33 -3.53
CA LEU A 32 20.87 15.11 -4.40
C LEU A 32 20.51 16.47 -3.78
N PRO A 33 20.38 17.53 -4.60
CA PRO A 33 19.81 18.80 -4.18
C PRO A 33 18.37 18.67 -3.65
N PRO A 34 17.94 19.53 -2.69
CA PRO A 34 16.61 19.50 -2.10
C PRO A 34 15.46 19.56 -3.12
N GLU A 35 15.65 20.29 -4.22
CA GLU A 35 14.67 20.47 -5.28
C GLU A 35 14.41 19.17 -6.05
N LEU A 36 15.42 18.32 -6.18
CA LEU A 36 15.28 16.98 -6.78
C LEU A 36 14.71 15.99 -5.77
N LEU A 37 15.09 16.09 -4.49
CA LEU A 37 14.52 15.27 -3.42
C LEU A 37 13.01 15.45 -3.29
N ALA A 38 12.51 16.68 -3.46
CA ALA A 38 11.08 16.99 -3.42
C ALA A 38 10.27 16.33 -4.55
N GLN A 39 10.91 15.88 -5.63
CA GLN A 39 10.25 15.19 -6.75
C GLN A 39 10.01 13.71 -6.46
N PHE A 40 10.74 13.12 -5.51
CA PHE A 40 10.46 11.76 -5.06
C PHE A 40 9.14 11.78 -4.30
N LYS A 41 8.12 11.12 -4.86
CA LYS A 41 6.84 10.94 -4.19
C LYS A 41 7.10 10.25 -2.85
N ALA A 42 6.49 10.75 -1.78
CA ALA A 42 6.47 10.03 -0.51
C ALA A 42 5.83 8.65 -0.76
N THR A 43 6.66 7.62 -0.90
CA THR A 43 6.17 6.25 -0.99
C THR A 43 5.53 5.96 0.35
N ARG A 44 4.25 5.64 0.34
CA ARG A 44 3.54 5.20 1.55
C ARG A 44 4.37 4.06 2.13
N GLY A 45 4.95 4.28 3.30
CA GLY A 45 5.81 3.29 3.94
C GLY A 45 5.08 1.97 4.15
N PRO A 46 5.80 0.87 4.42
CA PRO A 46 5.17 -0.41 4.73
C PRO A 46 4.10 -0.20 5.79
N GLN A 47 2.91 -0.73 5.55
CA GLN A 47 1.75 -0.52 6.41
C GLN A 47 2.02 -1.12 7.80
N LYS A 48 2.43 -0.26 8.76
CA LYS A 48 2.84 -0.66 10.13
C LYS A 48 1.67 -1.10 11.01
N ALA A 49 0.43 -0.78 10.64
CA ALA A 49 -0.76 -1.20 11.39
C ALA A 49 -1.19 -2.61 10.97
N PRO A 50 -1.67 -3.45 11.90
CA PRO A 50 -2.18 -4.78 11.55
C PRO A 50 -3.26 -4.66 10.47
N THR A 51 -3.06 -5.39 9.38
CA THR A 51 -3.98 -5.40 8.24
C THR A 51 -5.29 -6.06 8.65
N LYS A 52 -6.42 -5.48 8.23
CA LYS A 52 -7.73 -6.14 8.39
C LYS A 52 -7.66 -7.51 7.73
N ILE A 53 -8.13 -8.55 8.40
CA ILE A 53 -8.13 -9.91 7.87
C ILE A 53 -9.34 -10.06 6.94
N PRO A 54 -9.15 -10.32 5.63
CA PRO A 54 -10.27 -10.57 4.74
C PRO A 54 -10.93 -11.91 5.10
N VAL A 55 -12.19 -11.86 5.50
CA VAL A 55 -12.99 -13.05 5.80
C VAL A 55 -14.26 -13.05 4.97
N SER A 56 -14.68 -14.23 4.52
CA SER A 56 -15.97 -14.42 3.83
C SER A 56 -17.03 -14.81 4.85
N ILE A 57 -17.89 -13.86 5.23
CA ILE A 57 -19.03 -14.08 6.13
C ILE A 57 -20.35 -13.89 5.37
N ARG A 58 -21.39 -14.64 5.76
CA ARG A 58 -22.76 -14.43 5.26
C ARG A 58 -23.51 -13.52 6.23
N LEU A 59 -24.11 -12.47 5.70
CA LEU A 59 -24.94 -11.51 6.44
C LEU A 59 -26.34 -11.51 5.84
N SER A 60 -27.33 -11.16 6.64
CA SER A 60 -28.71 -10.97 6.18
C SER A 60 -28.78 -9.87 5.10
N ALA A 61 -29.69 -10.04 4.14
CA ALA A 61 -29.78 -9.15 2.98
C ALA A 61 -30.11 -7.70 3.37
N ASP A 62 -31.00 -7.52 4.35
CA ASP A 62 -31.38 -6.24 4.93
C ASP A 62 -30.19 -5.50 5.55
N VAL A 63 -29.33 -6.20 6.29
CA VAL A 63 -28.10 -5.64 6.87
C VAL A 63 -27.17 -5.13 5.76
N VAL A 64 -26.94 -5.93 4.72
CA VAL A 64 -26.04 -5.54 3.62
C VAL A 64 -26.59 -4.33 2.87
N GLN A 65 -27.90 -4.28 2.60
CA GLN A 65 -28.51 -3.14 1.91
C GLN A 65 -28.43 -1.87 2.76
N HIS A 66 -28.82 -1.95 4.04
CA HIS A 66 -28.75 -0.82 4.97
C HIS A 66 -27.37 -0.15 4.98
N PHE A 67 -26.29 -0.94 5.08
CA PHE A 67 -24.95 -0.37 5.05
C PHE A 67 -24.56 0.13 3.66
N LYS A 68 -24.87 -0.59 2.57
CA LYS A 68 -24.55 -0.12 1.20
C LYS A 68 -25.18 1.24 0.88
N ASP A 69 -26.39 1.48 1.36
CA ASP A 69 -27.11 2.75 1.17
C ASP A 69 -26.42 3.94 1.85
N THR A 70 -25.54 3.69 2.84
CA THR A 70 -24.69 4.73 3.45
C THR A 70 -23.54 5.20 2.55
N GLY A 71 -23.39 4.61 1.35
CA GLY A 71 -22.40 5.01 0.35
C GLY A 71 -20.98 4.49 0.62
N PRO A 72 -19.96 5.09 -0.04
CA PRO A 72 -18.56 4.67 0.09
C PRO A 72 -18.13 4.55 1.56
N GLY A 73 -17.35 3.51 1.87
CA GLY A 73 -16.92 3.21 3.23
C GLY A 73 -17.88 2.37 4.06
N TRP A 74 -18.97 1.84 3.48
CA TRP A 74 -19.94 1.01 4.21
C TRP A 74 -19.33 -0.23 4.87
N GLN A 75 -18.29 -0.82 4.25
CA GLN A 75 -17.54 -1.93 4.83
C GLN A 75 -16.78 -1.55 6.10
N SER A 76 -16.30 -0.31 6.20
CA SER A 76 -15.70 0.20 7.43
C SER A 76 -16.77 0.44 8.49
N ARG A 77 -17.94 0.99 8.11
CA ARG A 77 -19.03 1.22 9.06
C ARG A 77 -19.57 -0.07 9.67
N ILE A 78 -19.70 -1.14 8.90
CA ILE A 78 -20.13 -2.43 9.44
C ILE A 78 -19.06 -3.04 10.37
N ASP A 79 -17.77 -2.89 10.06
CA ASP A 79 -16.66 -3.29 10.94
C ASP A 79 -16.71 -2.51 12.28
N ASP A 80 -16.98 -1.21 12.26
CA ASP A 80 -17.11 -0.38 13.46
C ASP A 80 -18.29 -0.84 14.35
N VAL A 81 -19.42 -1.22 13.75
CA VAL A 81 -20.58 -1.75 14.47
C VAL A 81 -20.24 -3.10 15.11
N LEU A 82 -19.56 -4.00 14.39
CA LEU A 82 -19.13 -5.28 14.93
C LEU A 82 -18.14 -5.10 16.09
N ARG A 83 -17.20 -4.16 15.97
CA ARG A 83 -16.28 -3.78 17.05
C ARG A 83 -17.02 -3.27 18.28
N LYS A 84 -17.98 -2.37 18.10
CA LYS A 84 -18.80 -1.83 19.19
C LYS A 84 -19.61 -2.93 19.88
N ALA A 85 -20.24 -3.82 19.12
CA ALA A 85 -20.99 -4.95 19.65
C ALA A 85 -20.10 -5.92 20.45
N ALA A 86 -18.88 -6.16 19.97
CA ALA A 86 -17.87 -6.97 20.63
C ALA A 86 -17.10 -6.24 21.76
N LYS A 87 -17.42 -4.98 22.05
CA LYS A 87 -16.72 -4.11 23.02
C LYS A 87 -15.21 -3.97 22.76
N LEU A 88 -14.82 -3.98 21.49
CA LEU A 88 -13.44 -3.74 21.04
C LEU A 88 -13.18 -2.22 20.93
N LYS A 89 -11.97 -1.77 21.28
CA LYS A 89 -11.58 -0.35 21.15
C LYS A 89 -11.64 0.09 19.68
N ALA A 90 -12.00 1.35 19.43
CA ALA A 90 -11.86 1.98 18.11
C ALA A 90 -10.38 1.96 17.70
N GLY A 91 -10.09 1.60 16.45
CA GLY A 91 -8.75 1.49 15.88
C GLY A 91 -8.55 2.47 14.75
#